data_AF-A0A2H1YK05-F1
#
_entry.id   AF-A0A2H1YK05-F1
#
_cell.length_a   1.000
_cell.length_b   1.000
_cell.length_c   1.000
_cell.angle_alpha   90.00
_cell.angle_beta   90.00
_cell.angle_gamma   90.00
#
_symmetry.space_group_name_H-M   'P 1'
#
loop_
_entity.id
_entity.type
_entity.pdbx_description
1 polymer ?
#
loop_
_entity_poly.entity_id
_entity_poly.type
_entity_poly.pdbx_seq_one_letter_code
_entity_poly.pdbx_strand_id
1 'polypeptide(L)' 'MDISYSSTRLLFKRDKIEKLSLENKIRIYSSNDQQTYEMTKREFYDVFSNVIKTKSYKEKGVYHYLKTPKKAFQFIVDN' A
#
# COMPACT_ATOMS: atom_id res chain seq x y z
N MET A 1 0.76 15.69 1.88
CA MET A 1 -0.49 15.36 2.58
C MET A 1 -0.60 13.85 2.61
N ASP A 2 -0.79 13.25 3.77
CA ASP A 2 -0.88 11.79 3.91
C ASP A 2 -2.23 11.25 3.42
N ILE A 3 -2.32 9.95 3.16
CA ILE A 3 -3.57 9.29 2.77
C ILE A 3 -3.91 8.13 3.70
N SER A 4 -5.20 7.95 3.96
CA SER A 4 -5.75 6.80 4.68
C SER A 4 -6.95 6.22 3.93
N TYR A 5 -7.06 4.89 3.88
CA TYR A 5 -8.25 4.21 3.36
C TYR A 5 -8.32 2.76 3.83
N SER A 6 -9.51 2.17 3.75
CA SER A 6 -9.74 0.75 4.00
C SER A 6 -9.98 -0.03 2.72
N SER A 7 -9.70 -1.33 2.79
CA SER A 7 -10.02 -2.32 1.75
C SER A 7 -10.07 -3.73 2.35
N THR A 8 -10.68 -4.67 1.64
CA THR A 8 -10.72 -6.06 2.11
C THR A 8 -9.33 -6.68 2.21
N ARG A 9 -8.40 -6.33 1.32
CA ARG A 9 -7.03 -6.85 1.30
C ARG A 9 -6.04 -5.68 1.30
N LEU A 10 -4.75 -5.96 1.48
CA LEU A 10 -3.69 -4.98 1.22
C LEU A 10 -3.74 -4.54 -0.26
N LEU A 11 -4.25 -3.33 -0.49
CA LEU A 11 -4.55 -2.77 -1.80
C LEU A 11 -3.83 -1.42 -1.97
N PHE A 12 -3.03 -1.30 -3.02
CA PHE A 12 -2.34 -0.07 -3.40
C PHE A 12 -3.09 0.63 -4.53
N LYS A 13 -3.44 1.91 -4.31
CA LYS A 13 -4.12 2.77 -5.31
C LYS A 13 -3.12 3.75 -5.90
N ARG A 14 -2.74 3.55 -7.17
CA ARG A 14 -1.79 4.41 -7.91
C ARG A 14 -2.20 5.87 -7.84
N ASP A 15 -3.45 6.19 -8.16
CA ASP A 15 -3.91 7.58 -8.27
C ASP A 15 -3.92 8.33 -6.92
N LYS A 16 -3.83 7.61 -5.80
CA LYS A 16 -3.62 8.21 -4.48
C LYS A 16 -2.13 8.30 -4.13
N ILE A 17 -1.38 7.21 -4.33
CA ILE A 17 0.03 7.10 -3.95
C ILE A 17 0.93 7.98 -4.82
N GLU A 18 0.69 8.05 -6.12
CA GLU A 18 1.53 8.81 -7.05
C GLU A 18 1.47 10.32 -6.80
N LYS A 19 0.37 10.83 -6.22
CA LYS A 19 0.20 12.24 -5.85
C LYS A 19 0.95 12.65 -4.57
N LEU A 20 1.47 11.68 -3.83
CA LEU A 20 2.18 11.93 -2.57
C LEU A 20 3.62 12.37 -2.80
N SER A 21 4.17 13.16 -1.89
CA SER A 21 5.62 13.31 -1.74
C SER A 21 6.22 12.03 -1.16
N LEU A 22 7.52 11.81 -1.35
CA LEU A 22 8.21 10.59 -0.90
C LEU A 22 8.08 10.34 0.62
N GLU A 23 7.97 11.41 1.40
CA GLU A 23 7.88 11.35 2.87
C GLU A 23 6.45 11.24 3.38
N ASN A 24 5.45 11.43 2.51
CA ASN A 24 4.06 11.27 2.93
C ASN A 24 3.71 9.82 3.17
N LYS A 25 2.84 9.62 4.16
CA LYS A 25 2.40 8.31 4.62
C LYS A 25 1.21 7.79 3.83
N ILE A 26 1.22 6.48 3.67
CA ILE A 26 0.16 5.65 3.11
C ILE A 26 -0.32 4.75 4.24
N ARG A 27 -1.55 4.98 4.71
CA ARG A 27 -2.21 4.15 5.73
C ARG A 27 -3.31 3.32 5.08
N ILE A 28 -3.23 2.01 5.23
CA ILE A 28 -4.16 1.05 4.62
C ILE A 28 -4.69 0.12 5.70
N TYR A 29 -5.98 0.21 6.01
CA TYR A 29 -6.65 -0.79 6.83
C TYR A 29 -7.12 -1.96 5.95
N SER A 30 -6.69 -3.16 6.29
CA SER A 30 -7.06 -4.40 5.61
C SER A 30 -8.02 -5.19 6.50
N SER A 31 -9.29 -5.31 6.08
CA SER A 31 -10.30 -5.98 6.90
C SER A 31 -10.18 -7.50 6.92
N ASN A 32 -9.45 -8.11 5.99
CA ASN A 32 -9.25 -9.57 5.93
C ASN A 32 -8.31 -10.09 7.03
N ASP A 33 -7.31 -9.31 7.42
CA ASP A 33 -6.38 -9.64 8.51
C ASP A 33 -6.55 -8.71 9.74
N GLN A 34 -7.49 -7.77 9.66
CA GLN A 34 -7.78 -6.76 10.69
C GLN A 34 -6.55 -5.92 11.05
N GLN A 35 -5.62 -5.74 10.12
CA GLN A 35 -4.38 -4.98 10.35
C GLN A 35 -4.41 -3.63 9.63
N THR A 36 -3.72 -2.66 10.24
CA THR A 36 -3.40 -1.39 9.59
C THR A 36 -1.93 -1.41 9.17
N TYR A 37 -1.69 -1.13 7.89
CA TYR A 37 -0.36 -0.98 7.33
C TYR A 37 -0.06 0.50 7.14
N GLU A 38 1.04 0.99 7.70
CA GLU A 38 1.51 2.37 7.53
C GLU A 38 2.95 2.37 7.01
N MET A 39 3.15 3.05 5.89
CA MET A 39 4.47 3.22 5.27
C MET A 39 4.55 4.56 4.54
N THR A 40 5.75 5.12 4.39
CA THR A 40 6.00 6.26 3.51
C THR A 40 5.91 5.85 2.03
N LYS A 41 5.69 6.82 1.13
CA LYS A 41 5.78 6.57 -0.31
C LYS A 41 7.17 6.04 -0.68
N ARG A 42 8.25 6.52 -0.06
CA ARG A 42 9.63 6.02 -0.26
C ARG A 42 9.72 4.52 0.04
N GLU A 43 9.30 4.10 1.24
CA GLU A 43 9.29 2.69 1.64
C GLU A 43 8.40 1.82 0.75
N PHE A 44 7.29 2.37 0.25
CA PHE A 44 6.47 1.69 -0.74
C PHE A 44 7.25 1.38 -2.03
N TYR A 45 8.01 2.33 -2.59
CA TYR A 45 8.85 2.05 -3.77
C TYR A 45 9.94 1.04 -3.47
N ASP A 46 10.58 1.14 -2.31
CA ASP A 46 11.72 0.29 -1.95
C ASP A 46 11.26 -1.16 -1.74
N VAL A 47 10.25 -1.37 -0.88
CA VAL A 47 9.80 -2.72 -0.49
C VAL A 47 8.84 -3.32 -1.50
N PHE A 48 8.02 -2.52 -2.17
CA PHE A 48 6.99 -2.98 -3.12
C PHE A 48 7.27 -2.57 -4.57
N SER A 49 8.54 -2.39 -4.95
CA SER A 49 8.96 -2.13 -6.35
C SER A 49 8.36 -3.09 -7.38
N ASN A 50 8.04 -4.33 -6.98
CA ASN A 50 7.37 -5.30 -7.84
C ASN A 50 5.93 -4.88 -8.21
N VAL A 51 5.21 -4.18 -7.32
CA VAL A 51 3.83 -3.71 -7.54
C VAL A 51 3.80 -2.71 -8.68
N ILE A 52 4.72 -1.74 -8.66
CA ILE A 52 4.84 -0.67 -9.66
C ILE A 52 5.14 -1.23 -11.05
N LYS A 53 5.76 -2.41 -11.15
CA LYS A 53 6.06 -3.07 -12.42
C LYS A 53 4.85 -3.78 -13.05
N THR A 54 3.79 -4.04 -12.29
CA THR A 54 2.62 -4.81 -12.77
C THR A 54 1.71 -4.00 -13.68
N LYS A 55 1.08 -4.67 -14.67
CA LYS A 55 0.04 -4.06 -15.52
C LYS A 55 -1.15 -3.56 -14.71
N SER A 56 -1.58 -4.30 -13.67
CA SER A 56 -2.71 -3.88 -12.83
C SER A 56 -2.45 -2.52 -12.17
N TYR A 57 -1.26 -2.31 -11.62
CA TYR A 57 -0.91 -1.01 -11.04
C TYR A 57 -0.76 0.07 -12.13
N LYS A 58 -0.02 -0.21 -13.21
CA LYS A 58 0.29 0.77 -14.26
C LYS A 58 -0.91 1.17 -15.12
N GLU A 59 -1.76 0.23 -15.49
CA GLU A 59 -2.86 0.45 -16.45
C GLU A 59 -4.20 0.61 -15.74
N LYS A 60 -4.48 -0.22 -14.72
CA LYS A 60 -5.76 -0.19 -13.98
C LYS A 60 -5.72 0.70 -12.74
N GLY A 61 -4.54 1.21 -12.37
CA GLY A 61 -4.36 2.10 -11.21
C GLY A 61 -4.49 1.41 -9.85
N VAL A 62 -4.62 0.08 -9.81
CA VAL A 62 -4.82 -0.67 -8.56
C VAL A 62 -4.06 -1.99 -8.56
N TYR A 63 -3.49 -2.34 -7.42
CA TYR A 63 -2.94 -3.66 -7.19
C TYR A 63 -3.33 -4.12 -5.79
N HIS A 64 -3.81 -5.34 -5.67
CA HIS A 64 -4.04 -5.97 -4.38
C HIS A 64 -3.35 -7.32 -4.35
N TYR A 65 -2.81 -7.67 -3.18
CA TYR A 65 -2.29 -9.00 -2.95
C TYR A 65 -3.44 -9.96 -2.65
N LEU A 66 -3.45 -11.15 -3.27
CA LEU A 66 -4.39 -12.21 -2.89
C LEU A 66 -4.14 -12.68 -1.44
N LYS A 67 -2.86 -12.81 -1.08
CA LYS A 67 -2.37 -13.10 0.26
C LYS A 67 -1.34 -12.05 0.65
N THR A 68 -1.50 -11.43 1.82
CA THR A 68 -0.56 -10.42 2.30
C THR A 68 0.87 -10.98 2.33
N PRO A 69 1.84 -10.33 1.68
CA PRO A 69 3.22 -10.82 1.66
C PRO A 69 3.89 -10.54 3.02
N LYS A 70 4.77 -11.45 3.48
CA LYS A 70 5.47 -11.33 4.78
C LYS A 70 6.21 -10.01 4.95
N LYS A 71 6.78 -9.46 3.87
CA LYS A 71 7.47 -8.16 3.87
C LYS A 71 6.56 -6.98 4.25
N ALA A 72 5.23 -7.14 4.18
CA ALA A 72 4.31 -6.09 4.62
C ALA A 72 4.17 -6.04 6.15
N PHE A 73 4.52 -7.11 6.87
CA PHE A 73 4.30 -7.18 8.32
C PHE A 73 5.18 -6.21 9.11
N GLN A 74 6.30 -5.76 8.56
CA GLN A 74 7.12 -4.70 9.16
C GLN A 74 6.41 -3.33 9.23
N PHE A 75 5.32 -3.17 8.48
CA PHE A 75 4.53 -1.93 8.42
C PHE A 75 3.24 -2.01 9.22
N ILE A 76 3.01 -3.10 9.97
CA ILE A 76 1.85 -3.20 10.85
C ILE A 76 2.03 -2.21 11.99
N VAL A 77 0.99 -1.41 12.24
CA VAL A 77 0.92 -0.50 13.38
C VAL A 77 -0.21 -0.92 14.30
N ASP A 78 0.01 -0.76 15.60
CA ASP A 78 -1.05 -0.92 16.59
C ASP A 78 -2.15 0.12 16.33
N ASN A 79 -3.41 -0.31 16.44
CA ASN A 79 -4.58 0.53 16.20
C ASN A 79 -4.92 1.40 17.41
#